data_AF-A0AAW2DRM2-F1
#
_entry.id   AF-A0AAW2DRM2-F1
#
_cell.length_a   1.000
_cell.length_b   1.000
_cell.length_c   1.000
_cell.angle_alpha   90.00
_cell.angle_beta   90.00
_cell.angle_gamma   90.00
#
_symmetry.space_group_name_H-M   'P 1'
#
loop_
_entity.id
_entity.type
_entity.pdbx_description
1 polymer ?
#
loop_
_entity_poly.entity_id
_entity_poly.type
_entity_poly.pdbx_seq_one_letter_code
_entity_poly.pdbx_strand_id
1 'polypeptide(L)'
;MEKMGLEGSIKELKDYTLIEGELYKRLPGGILSRYINEKEGKLREAAIVQEECQKCWLSVDREEIYAIFVTEDWRTPFMEYLAQGILPTDRALAHRLRKLAVRYFLQNGILFKRGYTRDTLRCLGPKEAREAVREVHFSDCGSHPGKKRLYRQLLQLRYYWPTMKKDSEELVRTCHACQVLGDAIHTLQ
;
A
#
# COMPACT_ATOMS: atom_id res chain seq x y z
N MET A 1 -35.01 -41.69 -24.37
CA MET A 1 -33.75 -41.10 -24.83
C MET A 1 -34.11 -39.94 -25.74
N GLU A 2 -33.96 -38.71 -25.27
CA GLU A 2 -33.77 -37.52 -26.11
C GLU A 2 -33.40 -36.33 -25.22
N LYS A 3 -32.34 -35.62 -25.63
CA LYS A 3 -31.86 -34.38 -25.02
C LYS A 3 -32.70 -33.21 -25.54
N MET A 4 -32.80 -32.14 -24.74
CA MET A 4 -32.82 -30.71 -25.11
C MET A 4 -33.33 -29.93 -23.89
N GLY A 5 -32.83 -28.78 -23.50
CA GLY A 5 -31.75 -27.92 -23.98
C GLY A 5 -31.73 -26.72 -23.04
N LEU A 6 -30.61 -26.46 -22.38
CA LEU A 6 -30.40 -25.20 -21.64
C LEU A 6 -29.82 -24.19 -22.63
N GLU A 7 -30.71 -23.54 -23.37
CA GLU A 7 -30.39 -22.31 -24.11
C GLU A 7 -30.14 -21.16 -23.12
N GLY A 8 -28.90 -21.07 -22.64
CA GLY A 8 -28.35 -19.81 -22.18
C GLY A 8 -27.51 -19.22 -23.29
N SER A 9 -27.99 -18.17 -23.96
CA SER A 9 -27.27 -17.48 -25.03
C SER A 9 -25.86 -17.08 -24.57
N ILE A 10 -24.85 -17.82 -25.01
CA ILE A 10 -23.45 -17.40 -24.95
C ILE A 10 -23.33 -16.24 -25.94
N LYS A 11 -23.52 -15.01 -25.46
CA LYS A 11 -23.17 -13.81 -26.21
C LYS A 11 -21.67 -13.92 -26.52
N GLU A 12 -21.32 -13.87 -27.80
CA GLU A 12 -19.95 -13.89 -28.30
C GLU A 12 -19.02 -13.01 -27.43
N LEU A 13 -18.18 -13.65 -26.61
CA LEU A 13 -17.18 -12.98 -25.78
C LEU A 13 -15.94 -12.70 -26.65
N LYS A 14 -16.06 -11.72 -27.57
CA LYS A 14 -15.01 -11.36 -28.55
C LYS A 14 -13.66 -11.02 -27.91
N ASP A 15 -13.67 -10.64 -26.63
CA ASP A 15 -12.48 -10.24 -25.90
C ASP A 15 -11.93 -11.33 -24.98
N TYR A 16 -12.39 -12.59 -25.06
CA TYR A 16 -11.92 -13.67 -24.19
C TYR A 16 -11.34 -14.85 -24.97
N THR A 17 -10.31 -15.48 -24.43
CA THR A 17 -9.58 -16.61 -25.03
C THR A 17 -9.35 -17.68 -23.97
N LEU A 18 -9.61 -18.95 -24.29
CA LEU A 18 -9.29 -20.07 -23.42
C LEU A 18 -7.91 -20.63 -23.79
N ILE A 19 -7.01 -20.75 -22.81
CA ILE A 19 -5.67 -21.34 -22.98
C ILE A 19 -5.50 -22.36 -21.87
N GLU A 20 -5.26 -23.63 -22.23
CA GLU A 20 -5.05 -24.75 -21.29
C GLU A 20 -6.18 -24.91 -20.24
N GLY A 21 -7.42 -24.58 -20.62
CA GLY A 21 -8.59 -24.65 -19.73
C GLY A 21 -8.75 -23.47 -18.78
N GLU A 22 -7.85 -22.49 -18.81
CA GLU A 22 -7.97 -21.22 -18.10
C GLU A 22 -8.53 -20.13 -19.02
N LEU A 23 -9.39 -19.27 -18.48
CA LEU A 23 -10.00 -18.16 -19.23
C LEU A 23 -9.08 -16.93 -19.19
N TYR A 24 -8.83 -16.31 -20.34
CA TYR A 24 -8.04 -15.08 -20.49
C TYR A 24 -8.89 -13.99 -21.14
N LYS A 25 -8.69 -12.73 -20.73
CA LYS A 25 -9.29 -11.55 -21.35
C LYS A 25 -8.23 -10.78 -22.13
N ARG A 26 -8.54 -10.38 -23.36
CA ARG A 26 -7.74 -9.51 -24.23
C ARG A 26 -7.95 -8.06 -23.80
N LEU A 27 -6.86 -7.42 -23.37
CA LEU A 27 -6.82 -6.01 -23.00
C LEU A 27 -6.39 -5.14 -24.21
N PRO A 28 -6.66 -3.82 -24.18
CA PRO A 28 -6.10 -2.89 -25.16
C PRO A 28 -4.57 -3.04 -25.24
N GLY A 29 -4.03 -3.09 -26.47
CA GLY A 29 -2.61 -3.37 -26.69
C GLY A 29 -2.26 -4.86 -26.89
N GLY A 30 -3.26 -5.75 -26.89
CA GLY A 30 -3.07 -7.16 -27.28
C GLY A 30 -2.59 -8.09 -26.16
N ILE A 31 -2.48 -7.59 -24.93
CA ILE A 31 -2.07 -8.37 -23.76
C ILE A 31 -3.23 -9.29 -23.33
N LEU A 32 -2.92 -10.57 -23.09
CA LEU A 32 -3.86 -11.54 -22.51
C LEU A 32 -3.67 -11.58 -20.99
N SER A 33 -4.71 -11.24 -20.24
CA SER A 33 -4.72 -11.31 -18.77
C SER A 33 -5.57 -12.49 -18.30
N ARG A 34 -5.03 -13.31 -17.40
CA ARG A 34 -5.73 -14.47 -16.85
C ARG A 34 -6.93 -14.03 -16.01
N TYR A 35 -8.12 -14.44 -16.42
CA TYR A 35 -9.39 -14.10 -15.81
C TYR A 35 -9.67 -15.04 -14.63
N ILE A 36 -9.19 -14.66 -13.46
CA ILE A 36 -9.61 -15.24 -12.17
C ILE A 36 -10.67 -14.29 -11.63
N ASN A 37 -11.91 -14.76 -11.46
CA ASN A 37 -13.13 -14.07 -10.99
C ASN A 37 -13.17 -12.52 -11.04
N GLU A 38 -14.32 -11.92 -11.40
CA GLU A 38 -14.40 -10.47 -11.66
C GLU A 38 -13.82 -9.56 -10.53
N LYS A 39 -13.86 -10.02 -9.27
CA LYS A 39 -13.27 -9.33 -8.12
C LYS A 39 -11.73 -9.41 -8.09
N GLU A 40 -11.13 -10.57 -8.29
CA GLU A 40 -9.67 -10.75 -8.36
C GLU A 40 -9.08 -10.20 -9.65
N GLY A 41 -9.81 -10.28 -10.77
CA GLY A 41 -9.44 -9.66 -12.04
C GLY A 41 -9.30 -8.14 -11.90
N LYS A 42 -10.31 -7.47 -11.32
CA LYS A 42 -10.26 -6.03 -11.04
C LYS A 42 -9.14 -5.65 -10.07
N LEU A 43 -8.86 -6.49 -9.07
CA LEU A 43 -7.74 -6.27 -8.15
C LEU A 43 -6.38 -6.40 -8.82
N ARG A 44 -6.20 -7.37 -9.73
CA ARG A 44 -4.96 -7.55 -10.49
C ARG A 44 -4.76 -6.46 -11.54
N GLU A 45 -5.82 -6.09 -12.26
CA GLU A 45 -5.79 -5.01 -13.23
C GLU A 45 -5.51 -3.67 -12.54
N ALA A 46 -6.13 -3.40 -11.38
CA ALA A 46 -5.79 -2.26 -10.54
C ALA A 46 -4.36 -2.31 -10.00
N ALA A 47 -3.82 -3.50 -9.68
CA ALA A 47 -2.44 -3.66 -9.21
C ALA A 47 -1.42 -3.37 -10.32
N ILE A 48 -1.64 -3.85 -11.55
CA ILE A 48 -0.78 -3.59 -12.72
C ILE A 48 -0.79 -2.09 -13.08
N VAL A 49 -1.99 -1.49 -13.13
CA VAL A 49 -2.15 -0.05 -13.37
C VAL A 49 -1.52 0.80 -12.27
N GLN A 50 -1.38 0.27 -11.05
CA GLN A 50 -0.73 0.97 -9.93
C GLN A 50 0.78 0.75 -9.83
N GLU A 51 1.33 -0.39 -10.25
CA GLU A 51 2.78 -0.59 -10.38
C GLU A 51 3.39 0.41 -11.37
N GLU A 52 2.65 0.75 -12.43
CA GLU A 52 3.02 1.78 -13.39
C GLU A 52 2.70 3.21 -12.89
N CYS A 53 1.75 3.36 -11.95
CA CYS A 53 1.36 4.65 -11.37
C CYS A 53 2.13 4.98 -10.08
N GLN A 54 3.28 5.63 -10.22
CA GLN A 54 4.02 6.23 -9.08
C GLN A 54 3.13 7.12 -8.17
N LYS A 55 2.07 7.73 -8.71
CA LYS A 55 1.17 8.62 -7.99
C LYS A 55 0.22 7.89 -7.02
N CYS A 56 -0.12 6.64 -7.33
CA CYS A 56 -1.11 5.83 -6.65
C CYS A 56 -0.49 5.04 -5.47
N TRP A 57 0.78 4.64 -5.59
CA TRP A 57 1.59 4.08 -4.50
C TRP A 57 1.90 5.10 -3.38
N LEU A 58 1.67 6.39 -3.68
CA LEU A 58 2.03 7.56 -2.87
C LEU A 58 0.82 8.26 -2.24
N SER A 59 -0.41 7.79 -2.46
CA SER A 59 -1.58 8.37 -1.78
C SER A 59 -1.60 7.86 -0.34
N VAL A 60 -0.91 8.60 0.54
CA VAL A 60 -1.25 8.60 1.96
C VAL A 60 -2.72 8.98 2.03
N ASP A 61 -3.56 8.07 2.51
CA ASP A 61 -4.98 8.36 2.68
C ASP A 61 -5.07 9.51 3.68
N ARG A 62 -5.69 10.63 3.30
CA ARG A 62 -5.81 11.81 4.19
C ARG A 62 -6.55 11.43 5.49
N GLU A 63 -7.35 10.38 5.39
CA GLU A 63 -8.09 9.67 6.42
C GLU A 63 -7.21 8.84 7.37
N GLU A 64 -6.09 8.26 6.93
CA GLU A 64 -5.15 7.53 7.81
C GLU A 64 -4.36 8.49 8.71
N ILE A 65 -4.13 9.72 8.25
CA ILE A 65 -3.55 10.80 9.06
C ILE A 65 -4.50 11.18 10.21
N TYR A 66 -5.81 11.06 10.02
CA TYR A 66 -6.77 11.38 11.07
C TYR A 66 -6.74 10.40 12.26
N ALA A 67 -6.39 9.13 12.01
CA ALA A 67 -6.23 8.13 13.08
C ALA A 67 -5.10 8.47 14.07
N ILE A 68 -4.14 9.30 13.66
CA ILE A 68 -3.05 9.81 14.50
C ILE A 68 -3.59 10.69 15.65
N PHE A 69 -4.77 11.31 15.49
CA PHE A 69 -5.31 12.26 16.48
C PHE A 69 -6.19 11.61 17.54
N VAL A 70 -6.52 10.32 17.41
CA VAL A 70 -7.41 9.64 18.37
C VAL A 70 -6.62 9.00 19.51
N THR A 71 -5.37 8.60 19.26
CA THR A 71 -4.52 7.86 20.21
C THR A 71 -3.06 8.22 20.02
N GLU A 72 -2.22 8.05 21.05
CA GLU A 72 -0.77 8.24 20.93
C GLU A 72 -0.13 7.30 19.89
N ASP A 73 -0.59 6.04 19.83
CA ASP A 73 -0.24 5.09 18.77
C ASP A 73 -1.43 4.92 17.82
N TRP A 74 -1.27 5.37 16.57
CA TRP A 74 -2.29 5.31 15.52
C TRP A 74 -2.76 3.88 15.22
N ARG A 75 -1.98 2.85 15.57
CA ARG A 75 -2.34 1.44 15.35
C ARG A 75 -3.43 0.98 16.30
N THR A 76 -3.53 1.56 17.50
CA THR A 76 -4.39 1.08 18.57
C THR A 76 -5.84 0.87 18.14
N PRO A 77 -6.52 1.83 17.48
CA PRO A 77 -7.91 1.63 17.04
C PRO A 77 -8.07 0.48 16.04
N PHE A 78 -7.07 0.26 15.18
CA PHE A 78 -7.08 -0.88 14.25
C PHE A 78 -6.89 -2.20 14.98
N MET A 79 -5.97 -2.24 15.95
CA MET A 79 -5.67 -3.45 16.71
C MET A 79 -6.87 -3.85 17.59
N GLU A 80 -7.48 -2.90 18.30
CA GLU A 80 -8.68 -3.13 19.12
C GLU A 80 -9.86 -3.60 18.27
N TYR A 81 -10.09 -2.96 17.12
CA TYR A 81 -11.15 -3.36 16.21
C TYR A 81 -10.93 -4.75 15.61
N LEU A 82 -9.72 -5.04 15.13
CA LEU A 82 -9.42 -6.31 14.47
C LEU A 82 -9.30 -7.48 15.46
N ALA A 83 -8.92 -7.24 16.71
CA ALA A 83 -8.81 -8.28 17.73
C ALA A 83 -10.13 -8.52 18.48
N GLN A 84 -10.87 -7.45 18.79
CA GLN A 84 -11.99 -7.49 19.75
C GLN A 84 -13.30 -6.94 19.18
N GLY A 85 -13.29 -6.37 17.96
CA GLY A 85 -14.46 -5.73 17.36
C GLY A 85 -14.83 -4.39 18.00
N ILE A 86 -13.97 -3.82 18.85
CA ILE A 86 -14.20 -2.54 19.53
C ILE A 86 -14.13 -1.40 18.51
N LEU A 87 -15.10 -0.48 18.57
CA LEU A 87 -15.18 0.69 17.70
C LEU A 87 -15.30 1.96 18.54
N PRO A 88 -14.81 3.12 18.04
CA PRO A 88 -15.05 4.41 18.67
C PRO A 88 -16.55 4.71 18.83
N THR A 89 -16.90 5.44 19.89
CA THR A 89 -18.29 5.89 20.14
C THR A 89 -18.79 6.85 19.04
N ASP A 90 -17.88 7.66 18.49
CA ASP A 90 -18.18 8.53 17.37
C ASP A 90 -18.51 7.70 16.11
N ARG A 91 -19.73 7.87 15.60
CA ARG A 91 -20.25 7.11 14.46
C ARG A 91 -19.45 7.35 13.17
N ALA A 92 -18.98 8.58 12.95
CA ALA A 92 -18.20 8.91 11.76
C ALA A 92 -16.81 8.27 11.84
N LEU A 93 -16.17 8.28 13.01
CA LEU A 93 -14.89 7.59 13.22
C LEU A 93 -15.03 6.08 13.10
N ALA A 94 -16.07 5.49 13.69
CA ALA A 94 -16.34 4.06 13.56
C ALA A 94 -16.62 3.63 12.11
N HIS A 95 -17.33 4.45 11.33
CA HIS A 95 -17.55 4.19 9.91
C HIS A 95 -16.24 4.25 9.10
N ARG A 96 -15.41 5.28 9.34
CA ARG A 96 -14.11 5.42 8.68
C ARG A 96 -13.15 4.28 9.04
N LEU A 97 -13.04 3.93 10.32
CA LEU A 97 -12.18 2.85 10.80
C LEU A 97 -12.53 1.52 10.12
N ARG A 98 -13.82 1.18 10.03
CA ARG A 98 -14.29 -0.01 9.31
C ARG A 98 -13.85 -0.02 7.84
N LYS A 99 -13.99 1.11 7.15
CA LYS A 99 -13.59 1.25 5.73
C LYS A 99 -12.08 1.05 5.56
N LEU A 100 -11.27 1.65 6.44
CA LEU A 100 -9.81 1.56 6.38
C LEU A 100 -9.31 0.17 6.77
N ALA A 101 -9.89 -0.45 7.80
CA ALA A 101 -9.45 -1.72 8.38
C ALA A 101 -9.46 -2.89 7.39
N VAL A 102 -10.22 -2.82 6.29
CA VAL A 102 -10.20 -3.82 5.20
C VAL A 102 -8.78 -3.99 4.63
N ARG A 103 -7.95 -2.95 4.66
CA ARG A 103 -6.56 -2.99 4.20
C ARG A 103 -5.59 -3.54 5.25
N TYR A 104 -6.05 -3.85 6.45
CA TYR A 104 -5.21 -4.25 7.56
C TYR A 104 -5.59 -5.64 8.09
N PHE A 105 -4.65 -6.27 8.78
CA PHE A 105 -4.88 -7.51 9.51
C PHE A 105 -3.91 -7.65 10.67
N LEU A 106 -4.30 -8.45 11.66
CA LEU A 106 -3.45 -8.85 12.76
C LEU A 106 -2.87 -10.23 12.50
N GLN A 107 -1.59 -10.38 12.81
CA GLN A 107 -0.93 -11.68 12.88
C GLN A 107 -0.01 -11.68 14.09
N ASN A 108 -0.23 -12.61 15.02
CA ASN A 108 0.54 -12.72 16.28
C ASN A 108 0.63 -11.41 17.07
N GLY A 109 -0.46 -10.65 17.14
CA GLY A 109 -0.51 -9.36 17.84
C GLY A 109 0.21 -8.22 17.11
N ILE A 110 0.72 -8.43 15.90
CA ILE A 110 1.35 -7.40 15.08
C ILE A 110 0.39 -6.95 13.98
N LEU A 111 0.27 -5.64 13.79
CA LEU A 111 -0.55 -5.05 12.75
C LEU A 111 0.20 -5.02 11.41
N PHE A 112 -0.46 -5.50 10.37
CA PHE A 112 0.05 -5.49 9.00
C PHE A 112 -0.91 -4.77 8.06
N LYS A 113 -0.36 -4.08 7.07
CA LYS A 113 -1.08 -3.48 5.96
C LYS A 113 -0.89 -4.35 4.72
N ARG A 114 -2.00 -4.68 4.06
CA ARG A 114 -2.02 -5.29 2.73
C ARG A 114 -1.52 -4.26 1.71
N GLY A 115 -0.39 -4.56 1.09
CA GLY A 115 0.09 -3.89 -0.10
C GLY A 115 -0.73 -4.29 -1.33
N TYR A 116 -0.67 -3.46 -2.36
CA TYR A 116 -1.44 -3.64 -3.59
C TYR A 116 -0.99 -4.86 -4.40
N THR A 117 0.30 -5.19 -4.33
CA THR A 117 0.97 -6.29 -5.04
C THR A 117 1.06 -7.58 -4.21
N ARG A 118 0.12 -7.78 -3.27
CA ARG A 118 0.15 -8.85 -2.23
C ARG A 118 1.32 -8.77 -1.25
N ASP A 119 2.17 -7.76 -1.38
CA ASP A 119 3.22 -7.47 -0.41
C ASP A 119 2.61 -7.08 0.94
N THR A 120 3.07 -7.72 2.01
CA THR A 120 2.61 -7.39 3.37
C THR A 120 3.61 -6.43 4.01
N LEU A 121 3.11 -5.35 4.62
CA LEU A 121 3.92 -4.35 5.31
C LEU A 121 3.61 -4.35 6.81
N ARG A 122 4.63 -4.51 7.66
CA ARG A 122 4.52 -4.37 9.11
C ARG A 122 4.27 -2.92 9.48
N CYS A 123 3.23 -2.68 10.27
CA CYS A 123 2.86 -1.35 10.73
C CYS A 123 3.68 -0.98 11.98
N LEU A 124 4.42 0.12 11.90
CA LEU A 124 5.25 0.60 12.98
C LEU A 124 4.51 1.64 13.83
N GLY A 125 4.69 1.54 15.15
CA GLY A 125 4.25 2.58 16.08
C GLY A 125 5.17 3.80 16.01
N PRO A 126 4.81 4.93 16.66
CA PRO A 126 5.59 6.17 16.58
C PRO A 126 7.06 6.02 16.99
N LYS A 127 7.35 5.23 18.03
CA LYS A 127 8.72 4.99 18.49
C LYS A 127 9.53 4.17 17.47
N GLU A 128 8.99 3.00 17.08
CA GLU A 128 9.59 2.11 16.08
C GLU A 128 9.83 2.84 14.75
N ALA A 129 8.87 3.66 14.31
CA ALA A 129 8.98 4.45 13.09
C ALA A 129 10.16 5.44 13.16
N ARG A 130 10.32 6.19 14.26
CA ARG A 130 11.44 7.13 14.43
C ARG A 130 12.80 6.42 14.42
N GLU A 131 12.89 5.25 15.02
CA GLU A 131 14.10 4.43 15.04
C GLU A 131 14.42 3.93 13.62
N ALA A 132 13.44 3.33 12.93
CA ALA A 132 13.61 2.81 11.58
C ALA A 132 14.06 3.88 10.57
N VAL A 133 13.48 5.08 10.60
CA VAL A 133 13.87 6.16 9.68
C VAL A 133 15.33 6.57 9.92
N ARG A 134 15.75 6.71 11.19
CA ARG A 134 17.13 7.07 11.52
C ARG A 134 18.11 5.97 11.13
N GLU A 135 17.82 4.74 11.49
CA GLU A 135 18.66 3.59 11.16
C GLU A 135 18.90 3.50 9.66
N VAL A 136 17.84 3.54 8.84
CA VAL A 136 18.00 3.47 7.38
C VAL A 136 18.74 4.69 6.84
N HIS A 137 18.48 5.88 7.37
CA HIS A 137 19.16 7.11 6.94
C HIS A 137 20.67 7.10 7.22
N PHE A 138 21.09 6.58 8.38
CA PHE A 138 22.49 6.57 8.82
C PHE A 138 23.23 5.25 8.52
N SER A 139 22.52 4.20 8.11
CA SER A 139 23.10 2.89 7.77
C SER A 139 24.05 2.93 6.56
N ASP A 140 23.85 3.89 5.65
CA ASP A 140 24.66 4.04 4.45
C ASP A 140 25.76 5.07 4.71
N CYS A 141 26.87 4.60 5.30
CA CYS A 141 27.99 5.41 5.76
C CYS A 141 28.60 6.19 4.57
N GLY A 142 28.18 7.44 4.38
CA GLY A 142 28.67 8.36 3.34
C GLY A 142 27.70 8.64 2.19
N SER A 143 26.61 7.90 2.06
CA SER A 143 25.61 8.08 1.01
C SER A 143 24.29 8.52 1.64
N HIS A 144 24.22 9.79 2.02
CA HIS A 144 23.03 10.38 2.62
C HIS A 144 21.84 10.29 1.64
N PRO A 145 20.87 9.37 1.87
CA PRO A 145 19.86 9.10 0.86
C PRO A 145 18.87 10.26 0.80
N GLY A 146 18.64 10.81 -0.39
CA GLY A 146 17.60 11.81 -0.58
C GLY A 146 16.20 11.26 -0.22
N LYS A 147 15.25 12.15 0.07
CA LYS A 147 13.89 11.83 0.57
C LYS A 147 13.19 10.65 -0.13
N LYS A 148 13.28 10.58 -1.47
CA LYS A 148 12.65 9.52 -2.26
C LYS A 148 13.30 8.15 -2.05
N ARG A 149 14.63 8.10 -1.87
CA ARG A 149 15.38 6.86 -1.68
C ARG A 149 15.13 6.28 -0.29
N LEU A 150 15.17 7.13 0.74
CA LEU A 150 14.88 6.72 2.12
C LEU A 150 13.48 6.09 2.24
N TYR A 151 12.45 6.75 1.69
CA TYR A 151 11.09 6.21 1.65
C TYR A 151 11.01 4.83 0.96
N ARG A 152 11.68 4.66 -0.18
CA ARG A 152 11.72 3.37 -0.89
C ARG A 152 12.42 2.28 -0.09
N GLN A 153 13.56 2.59 0.54
CA GLN A 153 14.31 1.62 1.35
C GLN A 153 13.46 1.11 2.52
N LEU A 154 12.77 1.99 3.22
CA LEU A 154 11.90 1.59 4.30
C LEU A 154 10.73 0.71 3.83
N LEU A 155 10.18 0.95 2.62
CA LEU A 155 9.17 0.07 2.03
C LEU A 155 9.74 -1.28 1.56
N GLN A 156 10.99 -1.30 1.08
CA GLN A 156 11.71 -2.54 0.78
C GLN A 156 11.94 -3.39 2.04
N LEU A 157 12.17 -2.74 3.19
CA LEU A 157 12.19 -3.37 4.51
C LEU A 157 10.81 -3.80 5.02
N ARG A 158 9.77 -3.65 4.19
CA ARG A 158 8.39 -4.02 4.49
C ARG A 158 7.80 -3.26 5.68
N TYR A 159 8.22 -2.01 5.91
CA TYR A 159 7.66 -1.16 6.96
C TYR A 159 6.63 -0.17 6.43
N TYR A 160 5.67 0.19 7.28
CA TYR A 160 4.65 1.18 6.97
C TYR A 160 4.19 1.93 8.21
N TRP A 161 3.91 3.23 8.03
CA TRP A 161 3.08 4.04 8.93
C TRP A 161 2.53 5.25 8.14
N PRO A 162 1.43 5.90 8.59
CA PRO A 162 0.74 6.92 7.79
C PRO A 162 1.61 8.13 7.40
N THR A 163 2.51 8.58 8.30
CA THR A 163 3.35 9.76 8.09
C THR A 163 4.73 9.47 7.49
N MET A 164 4.99 8.21 7.11
CA MET A 164 6.31 7.73 6.66
C MET A 164 6.99 8.61 5.61
N LYS A 165 6.23 9.12 4.64
CA LYS A 165 6.74 10.05 3.64
C LYS A 165 7.19 11.38 4.27
N LYS A 166 6.32 11.99 5.09
CA LYS A 166 6.60 13.26 5.78
C LYS A 166 7.78 13.12 6.73
N ASP A 167 7.86 12.01 7.47
CA ASP A 167 8.94 11.76 8.43
C ASP A 167 10.28 11.54 7.71
N SER A 168 10.27 10.87 6.56
CA SER A 168 11.46 10.73 5.70
C SER A 168 11.91 12.08 5.12
N GLU A 169 10.97 12.92 4.68
CA GLU A 169 11.26 14.27 4.17
C GLU A 169 11.85 15.17 5.27
N GLU A 170 11.27 15.14 6.45
CA GLU A 170 11.68 15.94 7.60
C GLU A 170 13.08 15.54 8.10
N LEU A 171 13.41 14.24 8.15
CA LEU A 171 14.75 13.82 8.55
C LEU A 171 15.81 14.29 7.56
N VAL A 172 15.59 14.11 6.26
CA VAL A 172 16.53 14.57 5.23
C VAL A 172 16.68 16.09 5.25
N ARG A 173 15.59 16.82 5.49
CA ARG A 173 15.59 18.29 5.59
C ARG A 173 16.37 18.79 6.81
N THR A 174 16.35 18.07 7.93
CA THR A 174 16.99 18.49 9.18
C THR A 174 18.41 17.92 9.36
N CYS A 175 18.84 17.00 8.50
CA CYS A 175 20.19 16.46 8.51
C CYS A 175 21.20 17.44 7.91
N HIS A 176 22.14 17.93 8.73
CA HIS A 176 23.18 18.87 8.32
C HIS A 176 24.01 18.36 7.12
N ALA A 177 24.41 17.09 7.15
CA ALA A 177 25.20 16.51 6.06
C ALA A 177 24.41 16.43 4.73
N CYS A 178 23.09 16.21 4.78
CA CYS A 178 22.23 16.30 3.61
C CYS A 178 22.11 17.73 3.07
N GLN A 179 22.03 18.73 3.95
CA GLN A 179 21.95 20.14 3.56
C GLN A 179 23.21 20.57 2.81
N VAL A 180 24.38 20.29 3.39
CA VAL A 180 25.68 20.62 2.77
C VAL A 180 25.87 19.93 1.42
N LEU A 181 25.51 18.65 1.31
CA LEU A 181 25.60 17.92 0.03
C LEU A 181 24.61 18.46 -1.03
N GLY A 182 23.41 18.87 -0.61
CA GLY A 182 22.40 19.46 -1.49
C GLY A 182 22.83 20.82 -2.06
N ASP A 183 23.44 21.66 -1.23
CA ASP A 183 23.90 23.00 -1.62
C ASP A 183 25.12 22.94 -2.56
N ALA A 184 26.02 21.96 -2.34
CA ALA A 184 27.17 21.71 -3.22
C ALA A 184 26.75 21.32 -4.66
N ILE A 185 25.63 20.62 -4.84
CA ILE A 185 25.09 20.28 -6.16
C ILE A 185 24.52 21.50 -6.89
N HIS A 186 23.97 22.48 -6.15
CA HIS A 186 23.43 23.72 -6.73
C HIS A 186 24.49 24.77 -7.11
N THR A 187 25.73 24.62 -6.64
CA THR A 187 26.82 25.59 -6.89
C THR A 187 27.67 25.22 -8.12
N LEU A 188 27.38 24.09 -8.78
CA LEU A 188 28.12 23.57 -9.94
C LEU A 188 27.31 23.61 -11.27
N GLN A 189 26.28 24.47 -11.37
CA GLN A 189 25.55 24.77 -12.61
C GLN A 189 25.70 26.25 -12.97
#